data_AF-Q4C2Y0-F1
#
_entry.id   AF-Q4C2Y0-F1
#
_cell.length_a   1.000
_cell.length_b   1.000
_cell.length_c   1.000
_cell.angle_alpha   90.00
_cell.angle_beta   90.00
_cell.angle_gamma   90.00
#
_symmetry.space_group_name_H-M   'P 1'
#
loop_
_entity.id
_entity.type
_entity.pdbx_description
1 polymer ?
#
loop_
_entity_poly.entity_id
_entity_poly.type
_entity_poly.pdbx_seq_one_letter_code
_entity_poly.pdbx_strand_id
1 'polypeptide(L)' 'MTVATENNPTPEAFADLKKKVRKLNSKAGQMKMDLHDLAEGLPTDYQDLMETAQRTYDIFSELDHLKKKLKNWEEALK' A
#
# COMPACT_ATOMS: atom_id res chain seq x y z
N MET A 1 8.37 -22.42 19.34
CA MET A 1 9.39 -21.65 18.61
C MET A 1 8.69 -20.93 17.47
N THR A 2 8.61 -19.61 17.33
CA THR A 2 9.17 -18.44 18.01
C THR A 2 8.28 -17.26 17.61
N VAL A 3 7.52 -16.67 18.54
CA VAL A 3 6.70 -15.46 18.31
C VAL A 3 7.57 -14.19 18.35
N ALA A 4 8.86 -14.31 18.72
CA ALA A 4 9.74 -13.18 19.00
C ALA A 4 10.38 -12.50 17.76
N THR A 5 10.19 -13.02 16.54
CA THR A 5 10.85 -12.47 15.34
C THR A 5 10.08 -11.33 14.65
N GLU A 6 8.86 -11.00 15.09
CA GLU A 6 8.07 -9.91 14.48
C GLU A 6 8.35 -8.53 15.09
N ASN A 7 8.88 -8.47 16.32
CA ASN A 7 8.92 -7.25 17.11
C ASN A 7 10.22 -6.45 17.04
N ASN A 8 11.30 -7.00 16.44
CA ASN A 8 12.53 -6.24 16.24
C ASN A 8 13.16 -6.55 14.88
N PRO A 9 12.98 -5.68 13.86
CA PRO A 9 13.53 -5.90 12.53
C PRO A 9 15.05 -5.68 12.51
N THR A 10 15.74 -6.28 11.53
CA THR A 10 17.13 -5.85 11.22
C THR A 10 17.11 -4.55 10.39
N PRO A 11 18.22 -3.77 10.37
CA PRO A 11 18.32 -2.59 9.52
C PRO A 11 18.07 -2.88 8.02
N GLU A 12 18.50 -4.04 7.53
CA GLU A 12 18.28 -4.48 6.15
C GLU A 12 16.79 -4.74 5.88
N ALA A 13 16.11 -5.46 6.78
CA ALA A 13 14.68 -5.73 6.66
C ALA A 13 13.85 -4.43 6.70
N PHE A 14 14.25 -3.47 7.53
CA PHE A 14 13.64 -2.14 7.57
C PHE A 14 13.84 -1.37 6.26
N ALA A 15 15.04 -1.38 5.69
CA ALA A 15 15.33 -0.75 4.41
C ALA A 15 14.50 -1.36 3.26
N ASP A 16 14.35 -2.68 3.25
CA ASP A 16 13.51 -3.39 2.28
C ASP A 16 12.03 -3.05 2.42
N LEU A 17 11.51 -2.98 3.65
CA LEU A 17 10.13 -2.55 3.91
C LEU A 17 9.90 -1.11 3.44
N LYS A 18 10.84 -0.20 3.73
CA LYS A 18 10.78 1.20 3.29
C LYS A 18 10.76 1.31 1.75
N LYS A 19 11.57 0.50 1.06
CA LYS A 19 11.57 0.41 -0.41
C LYS A 19 10.24 -0.13 -0.94
N LYS A 20 9.67 -1.17 -0.31
CA LYS A 20 8.36 -1.72 -0.67
C LYS A 20 7.26 -0.66 -0.51
N VAL A 21 7.20 0.05 0.62
CA VAL A 21 6.23 1.12 0.88
C VAL A 21 6.33 2.22 -0.18
N ARG A 22 7.54 2.66 -0.54
CA ARG A 22 7.73 3.67 -1.59
C ARG A 22 7.18 3.21 -2.94
N LYS A 23 7.50 1.97 -3.36
CA LYS A 23 7.00 1.40 -4.62
C LYS A 23 5.48 1.29 -4.62
N LEU A 24 4.89 0.85 -3.51
CA LEU A 24 3.46 0.70 -3.36
C LEU A 24 2.74 2.06 -3.36
N ASN A 25 3.34 3.09 -2.76
CA ASN A 25 2.80 4.46 -2.77
C ASN A 25 2.69 5.03 -4.20
N SER A 26 3.71 4.81 -5.04
CA SER A 26 3.64 5.20 -6.46
C SER A 26 2.52 4.47 -7.20
N LYS A 27 2.36 3.16 -6.99
CA LYS A 27 1.29 2.38 -7.60
C LYS A 27 -0.10 2.80 -7.12
N ALA A 28 -0.26 3.07 -5.82
CA ALA A 28 -1.52 3.56 -5.26
C ALA A 28 -1.89 4.93 -5.84
N GLY A 29 -0.89 5.79 -6.09
CA GLY A 29 -1.06 7.04 -6.81
C GLY A 29 -1.58 6.84 -8.23
N GLN A 30 -1.06 5.87 -8.97
CA GLN A 30 -1.57 5.54 -10.32
C GLN A 30 -3.02 5.05 -10.27
N MET A 31 -3.33 4.07 -9.41
CA MET A 31 -4.69 3.52 -9.29
C MET A 31 -5.71 4.58 -8.88
N LYS A 32 -5.30 5.55 -8.05
CA LYS A 32 -6.12 6.71 -7.72
C LYS A 32 -6.46 7.53 -8.98
N MET A 33 -5.48 7.80 -9.84
CA MET A 33 -5.71 8.56 -11.08
C MET A 33 -6.57 7.74 -12.06
N ASP A 34 -6.30 6.45 -12.21
CA ASP A 34 -7.10 5.57 -13.07
C ASP A 34 -8.58 5.57 -12.64
N LEU A 35 -8.86 5.48 -11.33
CA LEU A 35 -10.23 5.56 -10.81
C LEU A 35 -10.86 6.95 -10.99
N HIS A 36 -10.07 8.02 -10.85
CA HIS A 36 -10.53 9.39 -11.10
C HIS A 36 -10.96 9.55 -12.56
N ASP A 37 -10.12 9.13 -13.49
CA ASP A 37 -10.35 9.28 -14.93
C ASP A 37 -11.54 8.42 -15.38
N LEU A 38 -11.67 7.20 -14.84
CA LEU A 38 -12.85 6.35 -15.06
C LEU A 38 -14.15 7.03 -14.59
N ALA A 39 -14.13 7.66 -13.41
CA ALA A 39 -15.31 8.35 -12.88
C ALA A 39 -15.66 9.61 -13.67
N GLU A 40 -14.66 10.35 -14.17
CA GLU A 40 -14.86 11.52 -15.03
C GLU A 40 -15.45 11.15 -16.40
N GLY A 41 -15.10 9.97 -16.92
CA GLY A 41 -15.52 9.49 -18.25
C GLY A 41 -16.94 8.89 -18.36
N LEU A 42 -17.68 8.80 -17.24
CA LEU A 42 -19.01 8.19 -17.23
C LEU A 42 -19.99 8.89 -18.19
N PRO A 43 -20.87 8.14 -18.90
CA PRO A 43 -21.22 6.73 -18.69
C PRO A 43 -20.30 5.73 -19.39
N THR A 44 -19.22 6.17 -20.05
CA THR A 44 -18.24 5.27 -20.69
C THR A 44 -17.62 4.35 -19.64
N ASP A 45 -17.44 3.07 -19.98
CA ASP A 45 -16.79 2.05 -19.14
C ASP A 45 -17.36 1.88 -17.72
N TYR A 46 -18.64 2.21 -17.51
CA TYR A 46 -19.28 2.09 -16.19
C TYR A 46 -19.23 0.66 -15.61
N GLN A 47 -19.06 -0.36 -16.45
CA GLN A 47 -18.91 -1.76 -16.04
C GLN A 47 -17.64 -2.01 -15.23
N ASP A 48 -16.60 -1.20 -15.43
CA ASP A 48 -15.29 -1.35 -14.79
C ASP A 48 -15.22 -0.68 -13.41
N LEU A 49 -16.26 0.07 -13.01
CA LEU A 49 -16.29 0.83 -11.76
C LEU A 49 -15.99 -0.04 -10.54
N MET A 50 -16.64 -1.19 -10.45
CA MET A 50 -16.49 -2.06 -9.28
C MET A 50 -15.09 -2.67 -9.20
N GLU A 51 -14.54 -3.13 -10.33
CA GLU A 51 -13.20 -3.71 -10.37
C GLU A 51 -12.13 -2.65 -10.06
N THR A 52 -12.22 -1.49 -10.71
CA THR A 52 -11.25 -0.40 -10.55
C THR A 52 -11.28 0.16 -9.13
N ALA A 53 -12.47 0.31 -8.54
CA ALA A 53 -12.63 0.71 -7.15
C ALA A 53 -12.05 -0.35 -6.19
N GLN A 54 -12.32 -1.64 -6.41
CA GLN A 54 -11.80 -2.71 -5.56
C GLN A 54 -10.27 -2.75 -5.58
N ARG A 55 -9.66 -2.72 -6.78
CA ARG A 55 -8.21 -2.69 -6.94
C ARG A 55 -7.56 -1.47 -6.28
N THR A 56 -8.24 -0.32 -6.36
CA THR A 56 -7.80 0.92 -5.72
C THR A 56 -7.88 0.78 -4.20
N TYR A 57 -8.98 0.24 -3.67
CA TYR A 57 -9.12 -0.02 -2.24
C TYR A 57 -8.03 -0.98 -1.73
N ASP A 58 -7.82 -2.11 -2.39
CA ASP A 58 -6.87 -3.14 -1.96
C ASP A 58 -5.45 -2.58 -1.84
N ILE A 59 -5.01 -1.78 -2.83
CA ILE A 59 -3.66 -1.22 -2.82
C ILE A 59 -3.48 -0.15 -1.72
N PHE A 60 -4.50 0.66 -1.45
CA PHE A 60 -4.45 1.62 -0.35
C PHE A 60 -4.51 0.95 1.01
N SER A 61 -5.29 -0.14 1.14
CA SER A 61 -5.37 -0.96 2.35
C SER A 61 -4.02 -1.62 2.66
N GLU A 62 -3.37 -2.24 1.67
CA GLU A 62 -2.01 -2.79 1.84
C GLU A 62 -1.01 -1.69 2.20
N LEU A 63 -1.07 -0.53 1.54
CA LEU A 63 -0.19 0.60 1.81
C LEU A 63 -0.32 1.13 3.24
N ASP A 64 -1.55 1.26 3.75
CA ASP A 64 -1.80 1.67 5.14
C ASP A 64 -1.20 0.66 6.13
N HIS A 65 -1.47 -0.63 5.93
CA HIS A 65 -0.92 -1.68 6.78
C HIS A 65 0.61 -1.67 6.81
N LEU A 66 1.27 -1.54 5.66
CA LEU A 66 2.74 -1.48 5.59
C LEU A 66 3.32 -0.19 6.16
N LYS A 67 2.64 0.96 6.03
CA LYS A 67 3.05 2.21 6.68
C LYS A 67 3.00 2.09 8.20
N LYS A 68 1.95 1.49 8.74
CA LYS A 68 1.82 1.20 10.18
C LYS A 68 2.95 0.28 10.66
N LYS A 69 3.21 -0.81 9.93
CA LYS A 69 4.33 -1.71 10.24
C LYS A 69 5.68 -0.99 10.19
N LEU A 70 5.92 -0.16 9.17
CA LEU A 70 7.16 0.60 9.03
C LEU A 70 7.37 1.56 10.21
N LYS A 71 6.32 2.24 10.66
CA LYS A 71 6.37 3.13 11.83
C LYS A 71 6.73 2.36 13.10
N ASN A 72 6.07 1.24 13.36
CA ASN A 72 6.37 0.42 14.54
C ASN A 72 7.81 -0.08 14.53
N TRP A 73 8.31 -0.47 13.36
CA TRP A 73 9.69 -0.91 13.15
C TRP A 73 10.72 0.22 13.32
N GLU A 74 10.38 1.45 12.91
CA GLU A 74 11.20 2.64 13.14
C GLU A 74 11.31 2.98 14.64
N GLU A 75 10.24 2.79 15.41
CA GLU A 75 10.24 2.98 16.86
C GLU A 75 11.05 1.91 17.60
N ALA A 76 11.01 0.66 17.13
CA ALA A 76 11.74 -0.45 17.73
C ALA A 76 13.26 -0.44 17.48
N LEU A 77 13.70 0.21 16.39
CA LEU A 77 15.12 0.38 16.02
C LEU A 77 15.79 1.60 16.66
N LYS A 78 15.05 2.44 17.36
CA LYS A 78 15.59 3.58 18.13
C LYS A 78 16.09 3.12 19.49
#